data_AF-A0A3M0MJ18-F1
#
_entry.id   AF-A0A3M0MJ18-F1
#
_cell.length_a   1.000
_cell.length_b   1.000
_cell.length_c   1.000
_cell.angle_alpha   90.00
_cell.angle_beta   90.00
_cell.angle_gamma   90.00
#
_symmetry.space_group_name_H-M   'P 1'
#
loop_
_entity.id
_entity.type
_entity.pdbx_description
1 polymer ?
#
loop_
_entity_poly.entity_id
_entity_poly.type
_entity_poly.pdbx_seq_one_letter_code
_entity_poly.pdbx_strand_id
1 'polypeptide(L)' 'MVNMSIRNLPEQVHDALRQRAEQNNRSLNAEVRAILAHAVMVSKTGGFGQQLRSRFADSLGTDLDLSRDKHPGEAAKFEE' A
#
# COMPACT_ATOMS: atom_id res chain seq x y z
N MET A 1 -3.78 -26.25 3.86
CA MET A 1 -4.37 -25.00 4.38
C MET A 1 -3.61 -24.61 5.64
N VAL A 2 -3.32 -23.32 5.81
CA VAL A 2 -2.70 -22.81 7.05
C VAL A 2 -3.81 -22.36 7.99
N ASN A 3 -3.74 -22.74 9.26
CA ASN A 3 -4.66 -22.28 10.31
C ASN A 3 -3.94 -21.33 11.26
N MET A 4 -4.69 -20.41 11.87
CA MET A 4 -4.21 -19.49 12.88
C MET A 4 -5.30 -19.34 13.93
N SER A 5 -4.92 -19.33 15.21
CA SER A 5 -5.83 -19.07 16.33
C SER A 5 -5.29 -17.87 17.11
N ILE A 6 -6.15 -16.88 17.33
CA ILE A 6 -5.85 -15.70 18.15
C ILE A 6 -6.53 -15.92 19.50
N ARG A 7 -5.75 -15.95 20.58
CA ARG A 7 -6.24 -16.14 21.96
C ARG A 7 -6.27 -14.81 22.69
N ASN A 8 -7.16 -14.70 23.68
CA ASN A 8 -7.30 -13.53 24.56
C ASN A 8 -7.56 -12.22 23.80
N LEU A 9 -8.36 -12.26 22.73
CA LEU A 9 -8.77 -11.06 22.01
C LEU A 9 -9.72 -10.24 22.90
N PRO A 10 -9.47 -8.94 23.14
CA PRO A 10 -10.40 -8.11 23.88
C PRO A 10 -11.77 -8.09 23.21
N GLU A 11 -12.84 -8.18 24.00
CA GLU A 11 -14.22 -8.27 23.52
C GLU A 11 -14.60 -7.10 22.60
N GLN A 12 -14.19 -5.89 22.98
CA GLN A 12 -14.39 -4.68 22.17
C GLN A 12 -13.80 -4.80 20.76
N VAL A 13 -12.65 -5.47 20.61
CA VAL A 13 -12.00 -5.68 19.31
C VAL A 13 -12.75 -6.74 18.50
N HIS A 14 -13.24 -7.78 19.15
CA HIS A 14 -14.05 -8.82 18.51
C HIS A 14 -15.35 -8.22 17.94
N ASP A 15 -16.04 -7.37 18.71
CA ASP A 15 -17.28 -6.73 18.27
C ASP A 15 -17.05 -5.71 17.14
N ALA A 16 -15.98 -4.92 17.23
CA ALA A 16 -15.58 -4.02 16.14
C ALA A 16 -15.26 -4.79 14.85
N LEU A 17 -14.60 -5.96 14.95
CA LEU A 17 -14.34 -6.83 13.81
C LEU A 17 -15.63 -7.42 13.22
N ARG A 18 -16.59 -7.80 14.06
CA ARG A 18 -17.91 -8.29 13.60
C ARG A 18 -18.65 -7.21 12.82
N GLN A 19 -18.76 -6.01 13.39
CA GLN A 19 -19.44 -4.88 12.73
C GLN A 19 -18.78 -4.55 11.38
N ARG A 20 -17.45 -4.53 11.32
CA ARG A 20 -16.72 -4.30 10.08
C ARG A 20 -16.93 -5.41 9.05
N ALA A 21 -17.01 -6.66 9.49
CA ALA A 21 -17.27 -7.79 8.60
C ALA A 21 -18.67 -7.71 7.96
N GLU A 22 -19.69 -7.31 8.74
CA GLU A 22 -21.05 -7.06 8.24
C GLU A 22 -21.07 -5.92 7.21
N GLN A 23 -20.41 -4.80 7.49
CA GLN A 23 -20.29 -3.68 6.56
C GLN A 23 -19.65 -4.08 5.22
N ASN A 24 -18.66 -4.97 5.27
CA ASN A 24 -17.96 -5.47 4.09
C ASN A 24 -18.63 -6.70 3.45
N ASN A 25 -19.80 -7.13 3.93
CA ASN A 25 -20.52 -8.34 3.49
C ASN A 25 -19.62 -9.60 3.49
N ARG A 26 -18.84 -9.77 4.57
CA ARG A 26 -17.88 -10.88 4.74
C ARG A 26 -18.14 -11.61 6.04
N SER A 27 -17.70 -12.87 6.11
CA SER A 27 -17.61 -13.57 7.39
C SER A 27 -16.46 -12.98 8.23
N LEU A 28 -16.55 -13.12 9.55
CA LEU A 28 -15.51 -12.64 10.48
C LEU A 28 -14.10 -13.16 10.10
N ASN A 29 -13.99 -14.46 9.81
CA ASN A 29 -12.72 -15.07 9.40
C ASN A 29 -12.25 -14.62 8.01
N ALA A 30 -13.16 -14.21 7.11
CA ALA A 30 -12.78 -13.61 5.83
C ALA A 30 -12.26 -12.18 6.04
N GLU A 31 -12.89 -11.40 6.92
CA GLU A 31 -12.46 -10.03 7.23
C GLU A 31 -11.10 -10.01 7.95
N VAL A 32 -10.89 -10.89 8.94
CA VAL A 32 -9.59 -11.02 9.61
C VAL A 32 -8.49 -11.37 8.60
N ARG A 33 -8.75 -12.29 7.66
CA ARG A 33 -7.80 -12.62 6.59
C ARG A 33 -7.54 -11.43 5.67
N ALA A 34 -8.56 -10.65 5.32
CA ALA A 34 -8.40 -9.46 4.49
C ALA A 34 -7.56 -8.39 5.19
N ILE A 35 -7.77 -8.15 6.49
CA ILE A 35 -6.99 -7.21 7.29
C ILE A 35 -5.52 -7.65 7.37
N LEU A 36 -5.26 -8.93 7.66
CA LEU A 36 -3.90 -9.47 7.71
C LEU A 36 -3.21 -9.39 6.34
N ALA A 37 -3.92 -9.75 5.26
CA ALA A 37 -3.41 -9.64 3.91
C ALA A 37 -3.07 -8.18 3.57
N HIS A 38 -3.94 -7.23 3.89
CA HIS A 38 -3.67 -5.81 3.66
C HIS A 38 -2.47 -5.33 4.49
N ALA A 39 -2.43 -5.62 5.78
CA ALA A 39 -1.33 -5.19 6.67
C ALA A 39 0.04 -5.74 6.23
N VAL A 40 0.09 -6.99 5.76
CA VAL A 40 1.34 -7.65 5.40
C VAL A 40 1.71 -7.45 3.93
N MET A 41 0.74 -7.48 3.01
CA MET A 41 1.01 -7.36 1.57
C MET A 41 1.25 -5.92 1.13
N VAL A 42 0.73 -4.90 1.83
CA VAL A 42 1.06 -3.49 1.50
C VAL A 42 2.56 -3.20 1.65
N SER A 43 3.29 -3.95 2.47
CA SER A 43 4.78 -3.87 2.50
C SER A 43 5.47 -4.52 1.30
N LYS A 44 4.76 -5.30 0.49
CA LYS A 44 5.30 -6.12 -0.61
C LYS A 44 4.73 -5.80 -1.99
N THR A 45 3.78 -4.89 -2.12
CA THR A 45 3.21 -4.51 -3.42
C THR A 45 4.16 -3.56 -4.17
N GLY A 46 5.33 -4.09 -4.53
CA GLY A 46 6.34 -3.43 -5.35
C GLY A 46 6.98 -2.22 -4.69
N GLY A 47 8.31 -2.19 -4.65
CA GLY A 47 9.01 -0.94 -4.29
C GLY A 47 8.57 0.21 -5.20
N PHE A 48 8.94 1.44 -4.83
CA PHE A 48 8.60 2.65 -5.58
C PHE A 48 8.75 2.51 -7.11
N GLY A 49 9.82 1.87 -7.59
CA GLY A 49 10.05 1.63 -9.02
C GLY A 49 9.00 0.74 -9.71
N GLN A 50 8.43 -0.24 -9.01
CA GLN A 50 7.38 -1.09 -9.57
C GLN A 50 6.03 -0.37 -9.66
N GLN A 51 5.75 0.52 -8.70
CA GLN A 51 4.59 1.42 -8.78
C GLN A 51 4.74 2.42 -9.93
N LEU A 52 5.93 3.01 -10.09
CA LEU A 52 6.24 3.90 -11.21
C LEU A 52 6.02 3.18 -12.55
N ARG A 53 6.58 1.98 -12.69
CA ARG A 53 6.41 1.15 -13.89
C ARG A 53 4.93 0.83 -14.14
N SER A 54 4.17 0.41 -13.13
CA SER A 54 2.73 0.12 -13.30
C SER A 54 1.92 1.34 -13.73
N ARG A 55 2.28 2.54 -13.29
CA ARG A 55 1.57 3.79 -13.62
C ARG A 55 1.86 4.27 -15.03
N PHE A 56 3.10 4.10 -15.49
CA PHE A 56 3.60 4.74 -16.71
C PHE A 56 4.00 3.78 -17.84
N ALA A 57 3.90 2.45 -17.65
CA ALA A 57 4.28 1.45 -18.65
C ALA A 57 3.65 1.69 -20.04
N ASP A 58 2.40 2.15 -20.08
CA ASP A 58 1.66 2.36 -21.33
C ASP A 58 1.83 3.77 -21.93
N SER A 59 2.51 4.69 -21.23
CA SER A 59 2.55 6.12 -21.60
C SER A 59 3.94 6.69 -21.85
N LEU A 60 4.97 6.21 -21.14
CA LEU A 60 6.33 6.75 -21.25
C LEU A 60 7.27 5.86 -22.08
N GLY A 61 6.80 4.71 -22.58
CA GLY A 61 7.65 3.76 -23.30
C GLY A 61 8.76 3.20 -22.40
N THR A 62 9.78 2.60 -23.01
CA THR A 62 10.94 2.05 -22.28
C THR A 62 12.05 3.07 -22.05
N ASP A 63 12.02 4.20 -22.75
CA ASP A 63 13.10 5.18 -22.73
C ASP A 63 12.53 6.61 -22.71
N LEU A 64 13.23 7.49 -22.00
CA LEU A 64 12.87 8.90 -21.88
C LEU A 64 13.76 9.71 -22.83
N ASP A 65 13.26 10.02 -24.02
CA ASP A 65 13.93 10.92 -24.96
C ASP A 65 13.76 12.39 -24.52
N LEU A 66 14.33 12.71 -23.36
CA LEU A 66 14.32 14.04 -22.78
C LEU A 66 15.73 14.60 -22.77
N SER A 67 15.93 15.73 -23.45
CA SER A 67 17.17 16.47 -23.37
C SER A 67 17.28 17.14 -22.01
N ARG A 68 18.21 16.68 -21.17
CA ARG A 68 18.49 17.30 -19.88
C ARG A 68 19.05 18.71 -20.10
N ASP A 69 18.42 19.69 -19.46
CA ASP A 69 18.97 21.03 -19.39
C ASP A 69 20.32 21.01 -18.64
N LYS A 70 21.34 21.61 -19.26
CA LYS A 70 22.71 21.70 -18.74
C LYS A 70 23.02 23.07 -18.15
N HIS A 71 22.08 24.01 -18.16
CA HIS A 71 22.28 25.29 -17.49
C HIS A 71 22.53 25.06 -15.99
N PRO A 72 23.53 25.73 -15.39
CA PRO A 72 23.73 25.72 -13.96
C PRO A 72 22.45 26.19 -13.26
N GLY A 73 22.00 25.46 -12.23
CA GLY A 73 20.87 25.89 -11.42
C GLY A 73 21.20 27.17 -10.65
N GLU A 74 20.24 28.08 -10.53
CA GLU A 74 20.40 29.26 -9.67
C GLU A 74 20.63 28.83 -8.22
N ALA A 75 21.49 29.56 -7.52
CA ALA A 75 21.74 29.33 -6.10
C ALA A 75 20.44 29.54 -5.29
N ALA A 76 20.12 28.59 -4.41
CA ALA A 76 19.02 28.76 -3.48
C ALA A 76 19.31 29.96 -2.56
N LYS A 77 18.35 30.87 -2.47
CA LYS A 77 18.37 31.96 -1.49
C LYS A 77 17.78 31.42 -0.20
N PHE A 78 18.55 31.43 0.87
CA PHE A 78 18.07 31.12 2.21
C PHE A 78 17.85 32.46 2.94
N GLU A 79 16.67 32.65 3.52
CA GLU A 79 16.43 33.74 4.47
C GLU A 79 17.09 33.39 5.81
N GLU A 80 17.69 34.38 6.48
CA GLU A 80 18.29 34.23 7.83
C GLU A 80 17.23 34.12 8.94
#